data_AF-A0A1M7RGA0-F1
#
_entry.id   AF-A0A1M7RGA0-F1
#
_cell.length_a   1.000
_cell.length_b   1.000
_cell.length_c   1.000
_cell.angle_alpha   90.00
_cell.angle_beta   90.00
_cell.angle_gamma   90.00
#
_symmetry.space_group_name_H-M   'P 1'
#
loop_
_entity.id
_entity.type
_entity.pdbx_description
1 polymer ?
#
loop_
_entity_poly.entity_id
_entity_poly.type
_entity_poly.pdbx_seq_one_letter_code
_entity_poly.pdbx_strand_id
1 'polypeptide(L)' 'MIAARATIETAIERRETRGCHNRSDYPEPDDALRVNLVWSGPGQVVREPVPETPPEIAGLVRDVSTIGKLVE' A
#
# COMPACT_ATOMS: atom_id res chain seq x y z
N MET A 1 7.82 -7.22 -19.90
CA MET A 1 7.35 -6.04 -19.13
C MET A 1 7.74 -6.23 -17.67
N ILE A 2 8.69 -5.45 -17.14
CA ILE A 2 9.19 -5.60 -15.76
C ILE A 2 8.18 -5.04 -14.75
N ALA A 3 7.64 -3.84 -15.03
CA ALA A 3 6.66 -3.20 -14.15
C ALA A 3 5.44 -4.08 -13.86
N ALA A 4 4.83 -4.68 -14.89
CA ALA A 4 3.67 -5.57 -14.72
C ALA A 4 3.97 -6.76 -13.79
N ARG A 5 5.18 -7.35 -13.90
CA ARG A 5 5.60 -8.46 -13.04
C ARG A 5 5.79 -8.02 -11.59
N ALA A 6 6.48 -6.90 -11.37
CA ALA A 6 6.65 -6.32 -10.04
C ALA A 6 5.30 -5.99 -9.38
N THR A 7 4.36 -5.42 -10.13
CA THR A 7 2.99 -5.15 -9.65
C THR A 7 2.28 -6.43 -9.21
N ILE A 8 2.31 -7.49 -10.01
CA ILE A 8 1.64 -8.74 -9.65
C ILE A 8 2.33 -9.44 -8.47
N GLU A 9 3.65 -9.50 -8.44
CA GLU A 9 4.38 -10.17 -7.34
C GLU A 9 4.18 -9.44 -6.00
N THR A 10 4.19 -8.11 -6.01
CA THR A 10 3.86 -7.32 -4.80
C THR A 10 2.38 -7.42 -4.41
N ALA A 11 1.45 -7.51 -5.37
CA ALA A 11 0.03 -7.72 -5.11
C ALA A 11 -0.27 -9.09 -4.47
N ILE A 12 0.46 -10.14 -4.88
CA ILE A 12 0.35 -11.49 -4.27
C ILE A 12 0.82 -11.47 -2.81
N GLU A 13 1.96 -10.81 -2.54
CA GLU A 13 2.52 -10.66 -1.19
C GLU A 13 1.61 -9.83 -0.27
N ARG A 14 0.94 -8.80 -0.81
CA ARG A 14 0.01 -7.96 -0.05
C ARG A 14 -1.32 -8.68 0.19
N ARG A 15 -1.46 -9.29 1.35
CA ARG A 15 -2.63 -10.03 1.83
C ARG A 15 -3.58 -9.17 2.67
N GLU A 16 -4.02 -8.06 2.09
CA GLU A 16 -5.00 -7.14 2.67
C GLU A 16 -5.75 -6.40 1.57
N THR A 17 -6.78 -5.65 1.95
CA THR A 17 -7.41 -4.61 1.12
C THR A 17 -7.09 -3.23 1.71
N ARG A 18 -6.49 -2.35 0.89
CA ARG A 18 -6.13 -0.97 1.27
C ARG A 18 -5.97 -0.10 0.03
N GLY A 19 -6.68 1.02 -0.02
CA GLY A 19 -6.65 1.94 -1.16
C GLY A 19 -7.16 1.27 -2.45
N CYS A 20 -6.45 1.42 -3.57
CA CYS A 20 -6.83 0.81 -4.85
C CYS A 20 -6.47 -0.69 -4.95
N HIS A 21 -5.77 -1.26 -3.96
CA HIS A 21 -5.48 -2.70 -3.91
C HIS A 21 -6.58 -3.40 -3.12
N ASN A 22 -7.43 -4.16 -3.83
CA ASN A 22 -8.59 -4.84 -3.26
C ASN A 22 -8.48 -6.35 -3.48
N ARG A 23 -8.74 -7.14 -2.43
CA ARG A 23 -8.66 -8.60 -2.42
C ARG A 23 -9.89 -9.21 -1.77
N SER A 24 -10.65 -9.99 -2.52
CA SER A 24 -11.82 -10.70 -1.97
C SER A 24 -11.45 -11.78 -0.96
N ASP A 25 -10.24 -12.34 -1.05
CA ASP A 25 -9.70 -13.32 -0.12
C ASP A 25 -9.02 -12.70 1.13
N TYR A 26 -8.81 -11.38 1.12
CA TYR A 26 -8.32 -10.58 2.26
C TYR A 26 -9.04 -9.22 2.29
N PRO A 27 -10.32 -9.18 2.70
CA PRO A 27 -11.17 -8.00 2.56
C PRO A 27 -10.84 -6.87 3.55
N GLU A 28 -10.15 -7.19 4.64
CA GLU A 28 -9.83 -6.23 5.70
C GLU A 28 -8.38 -5.73 5.61
N PRO A 29 -8.08 -4.53 6.13
CA PRO A 29 -6.71 -4.06 6.29
C PRO A 29 -5.95 -4.86 7.35
N ASP A 30 -4.64 -5.00 7.18
CA ASP A 30 -3.73 -5.60 8.17
C ASP A 30 -2.70 -4.56 8.63
N ASP A 31 -2.64 -4.31 9.94
CA ASP A 31 -1.70 -3.36 10.52
C ASP A 31 -0.23 -3.81 10.38
N ALA A 32 0.02 -5.12 10.32
CA ALA A 32 1.36 -5.66 10.04
C ALA A 32 1.82 -5.40 8.59
N LEU A 33 0.88 -5.01 7.71
CA LEU A 33 1.15 -4.64 6.31
C LEU A 33 1.21 -3.12 6.09
N ARG A 34 1.34 -2.30 7.15
CA ARG A 34 1.68 -0.86 7.04
C ARG A 34 3.17 -0.66 6.70
N VAL A 35 3.58 -1.24 5.58
CA VAL A 35 4.94 -1.28 5.06
C VAL A 35 4.95 -1.00 3.56
N ASN A 36 6.11 -0.55 3.06
CA ASN A 36 6.42 -0.56 1.64
C ASN A 36 6.81 -1.99 1.21
N LEU A 37 6.35 -2.41 0.04
CA LEU A 37 6.81 -3.64 -0.62
C LEU A 37 7.75 -3.25 -1.75
N VAL A 38 9.04 -3.56 -1.60
CA VAL A 38 10.07 -3.23 -2.58
C VAL A 38 10.40 -4.47 -3.39
N TRP A 39 10.30 -4.35 -4.72
CA TRP A 39 10.62 -5.42 -5.66
C TRP A 39 12.03 -5.20 -6.23
N SER A 40 12.95 -6.15 -6.00
CA SER A 40 14.33 -6.08 -6.50
C SER A 40 14.61 -7.03 -7.66
N GLY A 41 13.64 -7.86 -8.03
CA GLY A 41 13.79 -8.89 -9.05
C GLY A 41 12.73 -9.99 -8.91
N PRO A 42 12.65 -10.91 -9.87
CA PRO A 42 11.76 -12.07 -9.83
C PRO A 42 11.74 -12.78 -8.47
N GLY A 43 10.57 -12.80 -7.81
CA GLY A 43 10.37 -13.46 -6.53
C GLY A 43 11.05 -12.78 -5.33
N GLN A 44 11.60 -11.58 -5.52
CA GLN A 44 12.27 -10.82 -4.47
C GLN A 44 11.44 -9.60 -4.09
N VAL A 45 10.56 -9.79 -3.11
CA VAL A 45 9.77 -8.72 -2.49
C VAL A 45 10.19 -8.62 -1.03
N VAL A 46 10.61 -7.43 -0.61
CA VAL A 46 10.99 -7.14 0.78
C VAL A 46 10.04 -6.13 1.40
N ARG A 47 9.85 -6.25 2.72
CA ARG A 47 9.04 -5.32 3.51
C ARG A 47 9.96 -4.28 4.12
N GLU A 48 9.68 -3.01 3.85
CA GLU A 48 10.37 -1.89 4.46
C GLU A 48 9.41 -1.04 5.29
N PRO A 49 9.80 -0.58 6.49
CA PRO A 49 8.94 0.27 7.30
C PRO A 49 8.60 1.56 6.54
N VAL A 50 7.38 2.05 6.70
CA VAL A 50 7.03 3.40 6.24
C VAL A 50 7.67 4.39 7.21
N PRO A 51 8.51 5.33 6.74
CA PRO A 51 9.10 6.34 7.61
C PRO A 51 8.00 7.23 8.19
N GLU A 52 8.22 7.69 9.42
CA GLU A 52 7.31 8.66 10.03
C GLU A 52 7.32 9.98 9.24
N THR A 53 6.15 10.61 9.17
CA THR A 53 6.02 11.94 8.57
C THR A 53 6.80 12.95 9.44
N PRO A 54 7.67 13.78 8.85
CA PRO A 54 8.36 14.84 9.59
C PRO A 54 7.37 15.75 10.35
N PRO A 55 7.67 16.16 11.60
CA PRO A 55 6.72 16.89 12.44
C PRO A 55 6.16 18.16 11.81
N GLU A 56 6.99 18.90 11.08
CA GLU A 56 6.61 20.12 10.37
C GLU A 56 5.60 19.87 9.24
N ILE A 57 5.65 18.68 8.61
CA ILE A 57 4.68 18.26 7.60
C ILE A 57 3.43 17.70 8.27
N ALA A 58 3.60 16.90 9.33
CA ALA A 58 2.50 16.32 10.08
C ALA A 58 1.55 17.41 10.63
N GLY A 59 2.10 18.54 11.08
CA GLY A 59 1.32 19.71 11.53
C GLY A 59 0.48 20.39 10.45
N LEU A 60 0.72 20.08 9.16
CA LEU A 60 -0.06 20.59 8.03
C LEU A 60 -1.17 19.62 7.58
N VAL A 61 -1.15 18.37 8.05
CA VAL A 61 -2.12 17.35 7.66
C VAL A 61 -3.46 17.62 8.35
N ARG A 62 -4.54 17.50 7.57
CA ARG A 62 -5.92 17.64 8.06
C ARG A 62 -6.80 16.58 7.41
N ASP A 63 -7.82 16.15 8.12
CA ASP A 63 -8.84 15.28 7.56
C ASP A 63 -9.57 15.99 6.41
N VAL A 64 -9.70 15.27 5.29
CA VAL A 64 -10.45 15.72 4.13
C VAL A 64 -11.54 14.73 3.83
N SER A 65 -12.76 15.22 3.67
CA SER A 65 -13.91 14.36 3.34
C SER A 65 -13.66 13.60 2.03
N THR A 66 -14.04 12.33 2.03
CA THR A 66 -14.07 11.45 0.85
C THR A 66 -15.48 11.30 0.28
N ILE A 67 -16.51 11.82 0.96
CA ILE A 67 -17.90 11.78 0.49
C ILE A 67 -18.00 12.45 -0.88
N GLY A 68 -18.55 11.74 -1.85
CA GLY A 68 -18.72 12.22 -3.22
C GLY A 68 -17.45 12.18 -4.09
N LYS A 69 -16.31 11.70 -3.58
CA LYS A 69 -15.15 11.37 -4.41
C LYS A 69 -15.33 9.94 -4.94
N LEU A 70 -15.37 9.77 -6.27
CA LEU A 70 -15.26 8.43 -6.83
C LEU A 70 -13.88 7.87 -6.46
N VAL A 71 -13.89 6.74 -5.79
CA VAL A 71 -12.73 5.85 -5.67
C VAL A 71 -13.20 4.50 -6.20
N GLU A 72 -13.59 4.49 -7.48
CA GLU A 72 -13.78 3.27 -8.27
C GLU A 72 -12.53 3.05 -9.12
#